data_AF-A0A7W9GRY4-F1
#
_entry.id   AF-A0A7W9GRY4-F1
#
_cell.length_a   1.000
_cell.length_b   1.000
_cell.length_c   1.000
_cell.angle_alpha   90.00
_cell.angle_beta   90.00
_cell.angle_gamma   90.00
#
_symmetry.space_group_name_H-M   'P 1'
#
loop_
_entity.id
_entity.type
_entity.pdbx_description
1 polymer ?
#
loop_
_entity_poly.entity_id
_entity_poly.type
_entity_poly.pdbx_seq_one_letter_code
_entity_poly.pdbx_strand_id
1 'polypeptide(L)'
;MTRDAGDDETPVVAATELEELAEQASNLAQAIDEASARLRAHADDSSKAGWRLDEAVGAARGAARELAAAAGDLSPEPGSSNCGITWGVCPDHGKTLTGTAGRSWCRRPGCGRSWHYDRASLPCTEPIAFEVRTPRGDSTAMCRGHAVAALELQAGITLDPVPPDVDAGPRS
;
A
#
# COMPACT_ATOMS: atom_id res chain seq x y z
N MET A 1 -31.63 18.33 -17.98
CA MET A 1 -30.89 17.19 -17.40
C MET A 1 -29.48 17.68 -17.12
N THR A 2 -29.34 18.41 -16.02
CA THR A 2 -28.09 18.99 -15.54
C THR A 2 -27.30 17.88 -14.84
N ARG A 3 -26.04 17.73 -15.26
CA ARG A 3 -25.04 16.91 -14.57
C ARG A 3 -24.84 17.49 -13.18
N ASP A 4 -25.08 16.68 -12.17
CA ASP A 4 -24.57 16.92 -10.81
C ASP A 4 -23.06 16.78 -10.89
N ALA A 5 -22.35 17.88 -10.64
CA ALA A 5 -20.92 17.87 -10.41
C ALA A 5 -20.75 17.23 -9.04
N GLY A 6 -20.36 15.96 -9.02
CA GLY A 6 -20.01 15.27 -7.77
C GLY A 6 -19.00 16.12 -7.03
N ASP A 7 -19.35 16.46 -5.79
CA ASP A 7 -18.53 17.22 -4.88
C ASP A 7 -17.09 16.72 -4.91
N ASP A 8 -16.18 17.66 -5.08
CA ASP A 8 -14.74 17.50 -4.88
C ASP A 8 -14.54 17.24 -3.38
N GLU A 9 -14.86 16.01 -2.94
CA GLU A 9 -14.73 15.56 -1.55
C GLU A 9 -13.24 15.63 -1.20
N THR A 10 -12.85 16.75 -0.61
CA THR A 10 -11.63 16.85 0.16
C THR A 10 -11.65 15.66 1.12
N PRO A 11 -10.61 14.79 1.13
CA PRO A 11 -10.62 13.64 2.02
C PRO A 11 -10.86 14.14 3.44
N VAL A 12 -11.86 13.56 4.09
CA VAL A 12 -12.32 13.97 5.44
C VAL A 12 -11.18 13.91 6.47
N VAL A 13 -10.09 13.21 6.14
CA VAL A 13 -8.87 13.07 6.93
C VAL A 13 -7.68 13.52 6.08
N ALA A 14 -6.83 14.40 6.62
CA ALA A 14 -5.62 14.85 5.93
C ALA A 14 -4.46 13.85 6.11
N ALA A 15 -3.54 13.78 5.14
CA ALA A 15 -2.35 12.94 5.27
C ALA A 15 -1.50 13.30 6.50
N THR A 16 -1.33 14.60 6.79
CA THR A 16 -0.62 15.09 7.97
C THR A 16 -1.28 14.66 9.28
N GLU A 17 -2.62 14.58 9.31
CA GLU A 17 -3.34 14.06 10.48
C GLU A 17 -3.03 12.58 10.71
N LEU A 18 -2.95 11.78 9.63
CA LEU A 18 -2.55 10.37 9.70
C LEU A 18 -1.08 10.19 10.11
N GLU A 19 -0.18 11.08 9.65
CA GLU A 19 1.22 11.10 10.06
C GLU A 19 1.36 11.37 11.56
N GLU A 20 0.64 12.38 12.07
CA GLU A 20 0.60 12.70 13.50
C GLU A 20 0.08 11.51 14.33
N LEU A 21 -0.99 10.84 13.87
CA LEU A 21 -1.51 9.64 14.52
C LEU A 21 -0.51 8.47 14.48
N ALA A 22 0.24 8.31 13.38
CA ALA A 22 1.28 7.28 13.25
C ALA A 22 2.44 7.52 14.23
N GLU A 23 2.83 8.79 14.41
CA GLU A 23 3.82 9.19 15.41
C GLU A 23 3.32 8.91 16.84
N GLN A 24 2.07 9.29 17.15
CA GLN A 24 1.46 9.01 18.46
C GLN A 24 1.42 7.50 18.76
N ALA A 25 1.06 6.68 17.78
CA ALA A 25 1.06 5.22 17.94
C ALA A 25 2.48 4.65 18.16
N SER A 26 3.48 5.21 17.48
CA SER A 26 4.89 4.84 17.67
C SER A 26 5.39 5.21 19.06
N ASN A 27 5.04 6.41 19.55
CA ASN A 27 5.38 6.86 20.90
C ASN A 27 4.70 6.01 21.98
N LEU A 28 3.43 5.62 21.77
CA LEU A 28 2.74 4.69 22.65
C LEU A 28 3.42 3.32 22.68
N ALA A 29 3.82 2.78 21.52
CA ALA A 29 4.56 1.53 21.45
C ALA A 29 5.85 1.59 22.26
N GLN A 30 6.62 2.67 22.14
CA GLN A 30 7.83 2.87 22.93
C GLN A 30 7.54 2.92 24.44
N ALA A 31 6.52 3.69 24.85
CA ALA A 31 6.16 3.81 26.26
C ALA A 31 5.73 2.46 26.88
N ILE A 32 5.05 1.60 26.11
CA ILE A 32 4.68 0.24 26.52
C ILE A 32 5.91 -0.65 26.64
N ASP A 33 6.85 -0.57 25.69
CA ASP A 33 8.09 -1.35 25.71
C ASP A 33 8.93 -1.02 26.95
N GLU A 34 9.05 0.27 27.28
CA GLU A 34 9.71 0.75 28.50
C GLU A 34 9.00 0.25 29.77
N ALA A 35 7.67 0.22 29.78
CA ALA A 35 6.91 -0.34 30.90
C ALA A 35 7.11 -1.85 31.05
N SER A 36 7.17 -2.57 29.91
CA SER A 36 7.46 -4.00 29.87
C SER A 36 8.86 -4.31 30.40
N ALA A 37 9.86 -3.52 29.99
CA ALA A 37 11.22 -3.63 30.50
C ALA A 37 11.30 -3.41 32.02
N ARG A 38 10.60 -2.40 32.55
CA ARG A 38 10.51 -2.17 34.01
C ARG A 38 9.85 -3.35 34.73
N LEU A 39 8.77 -3.91 34.17
CA LEU A 39 8.08 -5.06 34.76
C LEU A 39 9.02 -6.28 34.83
N ARG A 40 9.71 -6.60 33.74
CA ARG A 40 10.65 -7.73 33.64
C ARG A 40 11.86 -7.57 34.57
N ALA A 41 12.27 -6.34 34.85
CA ALA A 41 13.35 -6.07 35.81
C ALA A 41 12.97 -6.40 37.27
N HIS A 42 11.67 -6.48 37.59
CA HIS A 42 11.17 -6.64 38.96
C HIS A 42 10.32 -7.91 39.18
N ALA A 43 10.01 -8.66 38.13
CA ALA A 43 9.19 -9.87 38.18
C ALA A 43 9.72 -10.93 37.21
N ASP A 44 9.51 -12.21 37.53
CA ASP A 44 9.85 -13.32 36.62
C ASP A 44 9.11 -13.14 35.28
N ASP A 45 9.84 -13.34 34.18
CA ASP A 45 9.55 -12.94 32.79
C ASP A 45 8.24 -13.54 32.20
N SER A 46 7.56 -14.41 32.95
CA SER A 46 6.39 -15.20 32.54
C SER A 46 5.04 -14.72 33.10
N SER A 47 4.93 -13.44 33.48
CA SER A 47 3.65 -12.93 33.98
C SER A 47 2.63 -12.70 32.86
N LYS A 48 1.34 -12.96 33.15
CA LYS A 48 0.22 -12.61 32.25
C LYS A 48 0.16 -11.11 31.93
N ALA A 49 0.82 -10.28 32.75
CA ALA A 49 0.98 -8.85 32.48
C ALA A 49 2.02 -8.60 31.37
N GLY A 50 3.16 -9.28 31.42
CA GLY A 50 4.20 -9.21 30.37
C GLY A 50 3.65 -9.57 28.99
N TRP A 51 2.96 -10.72 28.86
CA TRP A 51 2.35 -11.12 27.59
C TRP A 51 1.36 -10.08 27.05
N ARG A 52 0.55 -9.44 27.91
CA ARG A 52 -0.37 -8.39 27.48
C ARG A 52 0.34 -7.13 27.01
N LEU A 53 1.47 -6.78 27.63
CA LEU A 53 2.29 -5.65 27.19
C LEU A 53 2.92 -5.94 25.83
N ASP A 54 3.35 -7.19 25.59
CA ASP A 54 3.88 -7.62 24.28
C ASP A 54 2.80 -7.54 23.18
N GLU A 55 1.57 -7.97 23.46
CA GLU A 55 0.45 -7.80 22.53
C GLU A 55 0.14 -6.32 22.27
N ALA A 56 0.12 -5.50 23.32
CA ALA A 56 -0.18 -4.07 23.20
C ALA A 56 0.88 -3.32 22.39
N VAL A 57 2.17 -3.60 22.59
CA VAL A 57 3.25 -3.01 21.76
C VAL A 57 3.15 -3.48 20.31
N GLY A 58 2.81 -4.76 20.08
CA GLY A 58 2.57 -5.29 18.73
C GLY A 58 1.44 -4.57 18.02
N ALA A 59 0.31 -4.36 18.71
CA ALA A 59 -0.85 -3.63 18.19
C ALA A 59 -0.52 -2.15 17.89
N ALA A 60 0.15 -1.45 18.80
CA ALA A 60 0.54 -0.06 18.61
C ALA A 60 1.51 0.11 17.42
N ARG A 61 2.51 -0.76 17.29
CA ARG A 61 3.41 -0.79 16.12
C ARG A 61 2.66 -1.12 14.83
N GLY A 62 1.65 -2.00 14.90
CA GLY A 62 0.76 -2.31 13.78
C GLY A 62 -0.01 -1.08 13.31
N ALA A 63 -0.67 -0.38 14.24
CA ALA A 63 -1.41 0.84 13.96
C ALA A 63 -0.51 1.92 13.32
N ALA A 64 0.68 2.16 13.89
CA ALA A 64 1.63 3.13 13.35
C ALA A 64 1.99 2.85 11.87
N ARG A 65 2.22 1.59 11.50
CA ARG A 65 2.54 1.21 10.12
C ARG A 65 1.38 1.44 9.16
N GLU A 66 0.17 1.03 9.54
CA GLU A 66 -1.01 1.18 8.68
C GLU A 66 -1.40 2.67 8.52
N LEU A 67 -1.26 3.48 9.58
CA LEU A 67 -1.49 4.92 9.53
C LEU A 67 -0.48 5.63 8.61
N ALA A 68 0.80 5.31 8.73
CA ALA A 68 1.84 5.86 7.85
C ALA A 68 1.63 5.43 6.38
N ALA A 69 1.22 4.18 6.14
CA ALA A 69 0.88 3.71 4.80
C ALA A 69 -0.31 4.48 4.21
N ALA A 70 -1.37 4.66 5.00
CA ALA A 70 -2.55 5.42 4.58
C ALA A 70 -2.22 6.91 4.30
N ALA A 71 -1.34 7.52 5.10
CA ALA A 71 -0.85 8.87 4.82
C ALA A 71 -0.13 8.95 3.45
N GLY A 72 0.74 7.98 3.16
CA GLY A 72 1.41 7.87 1.87
C GLY A 72 0.44 7.67 0.70
N ASP A 73 -0.62 6.90 0.89
CA ASP A 73 -1.68 6.74 -0.12
C ASP A 73 -2.45 8.05 -0.39
N LEU A 74 -2.61 8.92 0.61
CA LEU A 74 -3.28 10.22 0.48
C LEU A 74 -2.37 11.35 -0.04
N SER A 75 -1.06 11.20 0.04
CA SER A 75 -0.07 12.18 -0.43
C SER A 75 0.89 11.54 -1.44
N PRO A 76 0.39 11.19 -2.64
CA PRO A 76 1.25 10.68 -3.70
C PRO A 76 2.31 11.72 -4.06
N GLU A 77 3.53 11.26 -4.38
CA GLU A 77 4.61 12.16 -4.79
C GLU A 77 4.20 12.99 -6.01
N PRO A 78 4.56 14.29 -6.10
CA PRO A 78 4.21 15.13 -7.25
C PRO A 78 4.66 14.49 -8.56
N GLY A 79 3.72 14.34 -9.51
CA GLY A 79 3.98 13.66 -10.79
C GLY A 79 3.84 12.14 -10.75
N SER A 80 3.60 11.50 -9.59
CA SER A 80 3.30 10.08 -9.58
C SER A 80 1.88 9.81 -10.12
N SER A 81 1.81 9.06 -11.21
CA SER A 81 0.55 8.56 -11.75
C SER A 81 0.36 7.10 -11.33
N ASN A 82 -0.77 6.82 -10.66
CA ASN A 82 -1.09 5.49 -10.17
C ASN A 82 -1.85 4.68 -11.22
N CYS A 83 -1.65 3.37 -11.24
CA CYS A 83 -2.21 2.48 -12.25
C CYS A 83 -3.75 2.42 -12.25
N GLY A 84 -4.40 2.50 -11.09
CA GLY A 84 -5.87 2.59 -10.96
C GLY A 84 -6.66 1.33 -11.37
N ILE A 85 -6.02 0.32 -11.97
CA ILE A 85 -6.69 -0.93 -12.37
C ILE A 85 -7.24 -1.66 -11.15
N THR A 86 -8.48 -2.14 -11.26
CA THR A 86 -9.29 -2.65 -10.13
C THR A 86 -9.21 -4.15 -9.88
N TRP A 87 -8.36 -4.87 -10.60
CA TRP A 87 -8.07 -6.28 -10.30
C TRP A 87 -6.68 -6.45 -9.70
N GLY A 88 -6.59 -7.30 -8.69
CA GLY A 88 -5.37 -7.45 -7.88
C GLY A 88 -4.21 -8.14 -8.59
N VAL A 89 -3.00 -7.58 -8.40
CA VAL A 89 -1.71 -8.18 -8.83
C VAL A 89 -0.67 -8.11 -7.73
N CYS A 90 0.27 -9.05 -7.77
CA CYS A 90 1.57 -8.84 -7.16
C CYS A 90 2.35 -7.85 -8.05
N PRO A 91 2.95 -6.78 -7.50
CA PRO A 91 3.72 -5.81 -8.29
C PRO A 91 4.83 -6.44 -9.14
N ASP A 92 5.41 -7.55 -8.66
CA ASP A 92 6.52 -8.24 -9.33
C ASP A 92 6.08 -9.43 -10.19
N HIS A 93 4.95 -10.06 -9.85
CA HIS A 93 4.56 -11.38 -10.37
C HIS A 93 3.16 -11.43 -10.97
N GLY A 94 2.55 -10.29 -11.29
CA GLY A 94 1.26 -10.23 -11.99
C GLY A 94 0.13 -10.95 -11.24
N LYS A 95 -0.64 -11.78 -11.95
CA LYS A 95 -1.89 -12.42 -11.48
C LYS A 95 -1.64 -13.61 -10.55
N THR A 96 -0.93 -13.35 -9.45
CA THR A 96 -0.50 -14.33 -8.46
C THR A 96 -1.02 -14.06 -7.06
N LEU A 97 -1.90 -13.06 -6.89
CA LEU A 97 -2.56 -12.84 -5.60
C LEU A 97 -3.55 -13.97 -5.28
N THR A 98 -3.59 -14.30 -4.00
CA THR A 98 -4.63 -15.09 -3.36
C THR A 98 -4.90 -14.50 -1.98
N GLY A 99 -5.97 -14.91 -1.32
CA GLY A 99 -6.40 -14.25 -0.10
C GLY A 99 -7.47 -15.01 0.66
N THR A 100 -7.58 -14.70 1.95
CA THR A 100 -8.69 -15.11 2.83
C THR A 100 -8.79 -14.13 3.99
N ALA A 101 -9.98 -14.02 4.59
CA ALA A 101 -10.24 -13.15 5.74
C ALA A 101 -9.79 -11.70 5.55
N GLY A 102 -10.04 -11.13 4.36
CA GLY A 102 -9.68 -9.74 4.05
C GLY A 102 -8.18 -9.47 3.96
N ARG A 103 -7.35 -10.50 3.81
CA ARG A 103 -5.90 -10.40 3.63
C ARG A 103 -5.51 -11.05 2.32
N SER A 104 -4.44 -10.56 1.72
CA SER A 104 -3.95 -11.05 0.44
C SER A 104 -2.45 -11.33 0.46
N TRP A 105 -1.97 -12.27 -0.35
CA TRP A 105 -0.55 -12.58 -0.49
C TRP A 105 -0.24 -13.09 -1.89
N CYS A 106 1.02 -12.97 -2.29
CA CYS A 106 1.51 -13.53 -3.54
C CYS A 106 1.80 -15.03 -3.37
N ARG A 107 1.19 -15.88 -4.20
CA ARG A 107 1.42 -17.33 -4.20
C ARG A 107 2.69 -17.77 -4.96
N ARG A 108 3.44 -16.83 -5.55
CA ARG A 108 4.70 -17.15 -6.25
C ARG A 108 5.74 -17.64 -5.23
N PRO A 109 6.32 -18.84 -5.42
CA PRO A 109 7.37 -19.33 -4.54
C PRO A 109 8.53 -18.33 -4.42
N GLY A 110 8.94 -18.02 -3.19
CA GLY A 110 10.04 -17.09 -2.90
C GLY A 110 9.68 -15.60 -2.87
N CYS A 111 8.43 -15.20 -3.18
CA CYS A 111 8.06 -13.77 -3.14
C CYS A 111 7.87 -13.22 -1.72
N GLY A 112 7.13 -13.94 -0.87
CA GLY A 112 6.88 -13.55 0.53
C GLY A 112 6.01 -12.30 0.75
N ARG A 113 5.68 -11.52 -0.30
CA ARG A 113 4.82 -10.34 -0.18
C ARG A 113 3.41 -10.71 0.28
N SER A 114 2.93 -10.01 1.30
CA SER A 114 1.58 -10.11 1.86
C SER A 114 1.06 -8.72 2.23
N TRP A 115 -0.25 -8.57 2.21
CA TRP A 115 -0.96 -7.36 2.59
C TRP A 115 -2.00 -7.70 3.65
N HIS A 116 -2.15 -6.81 4.63
CA HIS A 116 -3.14 -6.93 5.70
C HIS A 116 -4.56 -6.54 5.27
N TYR A 117 -4.72 -6.20 3.99
CA TYR A 117 -5.98 -5.90 3.32
C TYR A 117 -6.18 -6.78 2.08
N ASP A 118 -7.41 -6.82 1.57
CA ASP A 118 -7.72 -7.45 0.31
C ASP A 118 -7.31 -6.53 -0.84
N ARG A 119 -6.08 -6.75 -1.32
CA ARG A 119 -5.52 -5.98 -2.43
C ARG A 119 -6.28 -6.21 -3.73
N ALA A 120 -7.00 -7.32 -3.88
CA ALA A 120 -7.76 -7.60 -5.09
C ALA A 120 -9.07 -6.80 -5.18
N SER A 121 -9.55 -6.24 -4.06
CA SER A 121 -10.76 -5.42 -4.01
C SER A 121 -10.50 -3.91 -4.08
N LEU A 122 -9.24 -3.48 -4.15
CA LEU A 122 -8.86 -2.06 -4.19
C LEU A 122 -8.23 -1.67 -5.54
N PRO A 123 -8.41 -0.42 -6.00
CA PRO A 123 -7.66 0.11 -7.13
C PRO A 123 -6.15 0.01 -6.90
N CYS A 124 -5.41 -0.26 -7.97
CA CYS A 124 -3.97 -0.36 -7.89
C CYS A 124 -3.31 1.00 -7.65
N THR A 125 -2.57 1.10 -6.55
CA THR A 125 -1.78 2.29 -6.18
C THR A 125 -0.33 2.22 -6.64
N GLU A 126 0.07 1.19 -7.40
CA GLU A 126 1.43 1.11 -7.93
C GLU A 126 1.65 2.16 -9.03
N PRO A 127 2.87 2.73 -9.12
CA PRO A 127 3.19 3.71 -10.13
C PRO A 127 3.11 3.10 -11.53
N ILE A 128 2.61 3.88 -12.49
CA ILE A 128 2.63 3.55 -13.90
C ILE A 128 4.09 3.36 -14.35
N ALA A 129 4.33 2.30 -15.11
CA ALA A 129 5.65 1.97 -15.63
C ALA A 129 5.65 1.69 -17.14
N PHE A 130 4.48 1.35 -17.70
CA PHE A 130 4.36 0.97 -19.11
C PHE A 130 3.08 1.53 -19.72
N GLU A 131 3.16 1.95 -20.96
CA GLU A 131 2.03 2.07 -21.86
C GLU A 131 1.86 0.72 -22.57
N VAL A 132 0.73 0.06 -22.34
CA VAL A 132 0.42 -1.27 -22.90
C VAL A 132 -0.48 -1.10 -24.11
N ARG A 133 0.00 -1.53 -25.28
CA ARG A 133 -0.76 -1.45 -26.54
C ARG A 133 -1.20 -2.82 -27.02
N THR A 134 -2.49 -2.97 -27.31
CA THR A 134 -3.09 -4.21 -27.83
C THR A 134 -2.89 -4.33 -29.35
N PRO A 135 -3.01 -5.54 -29.94
CA PRO A 135 -3.01 -5.71 -31.40
C PRO A 135 -4.11 -4.93 -32.14
N ARG A 136 -5.17 -4.51 -31.43
CA ARG A 136 -6.28 -3.72 -31.98
C ARG A 136 -5.99 -2.21 -31.98
N GLY A 137 -4.85 -1.80 -31.40
CA GLY A 137 -4.43 -0.41 -31.30
C GLY A 137 -4.84 0.29 -30.01
N ASP A 138 -5.59 -0.38 -29.12
CA ASP A 138 -5.96 0.18 -27.81
C ASP A 138 -4.72 0.35 -26.93
N SER A 139 -4.68 1.42 -26.14
CA SER A 139 -3.55 1.80 -25.31
C SER A 139 -4.00 1.99 -23.87
N THR A 140 -3.24 1.50 -22.90
CA THR A 140 -3.55 1.63 -21.47
C THR A 140 -2.27 1.71 -20.64
N ALA A 141 -2.15 2.76 -19.82
CA ALA A 141 -1.09 2.91 -18.84
C ALA A 141 -1.24 1.90 -17.70
N MET A 142 -0.16 1.17 -17.38
CA MET A 142 -0.15 0.10 -16.37
C MET A 142 1.10 0.16 -15.51
N CYS A 143 0.97 -0.27 -14.25
CA CYS A 143 2.13 -0.59 -13.44
C CYS A 143 2.81 -1.87 -13.97
N ARG A 144 4.01 -2.16 -13.46
CA ARG A 144 4.77 -3.37 -13.80
C ARG A 144 3.95 -4.66 -13.61
N GLY A 145 3.26 -4.79 -12.48
CA GLY A 145 2.48 -5.99 -12.16
C GLY A 145 1.36 -6.23 -13.16
N HIS A 146 0.62 -5.17 -13.52
CA HIS A 146 -0.46 -5.24 -14.49
C HIS A 146 0.05 -5.49 -15.91
N ALA A 147 1.19 -4.91 -16.30
CA ALA A 147 1.82 -5.19 -17.59
C ALA A 147 2.25 -6.66 -17.73
N VAL A 148 2.85 -7.24 -16.69
CA VAL A 148 3.21 -8.68 -16.66
C VAL A 148 1.96 -9.55 -16.81
N ALA A 149 0.90 -9.25 -16.05
CA ALA A 149 -0.34 -10.02 -16.14
C ALA A 149 -1.04 -9.84 -17.50
N ALA A 150 -0.94 -8.66 -18.14
CA ALA A 150 -1.45 -8.45 -19.49
C ALA A 150 -0.72 -9.34 -20.51
N LEU A 151 0.62 -9.46 -20.41
CA LEU A 151 1.43 -10.32 -21.29
C LEU A 151 1.02 -11.79 -21.19
N GLU A 152 0.64 -12.24 -20.00
CA GLU A 152 0.17 -13.61 -19.78
C GLU A 152 -1.23 -13.86 -20.34
N LEU A 153 -2.08 -12.84 -20.40
CA LEU A 153 -3.48 -12.95 -20.81
C LEU A 153 -3.69 -12.76 -22.31
N GLN A 154 -2.81 -12.03 -22.99
CA GLN A 154 -3.01 -11.66 -24.39
C GLN A 154 -1.71 -11.68 -25.20
N ALA A 155 -1.70 -12.49 -26.26
CA ALA A 155 -0.62 -12.49 -27.23
C ALA A 155 -0.62 -11.21 -28.09
N GLY A 156 0.58 -10.78 -28.48
CA GLY A 156 0.77 -9.65 -29.41
C GLY A 156 0.64 -8.27 -28.78
N ILE A 157 0.56 -8.17 -27.44
CA ILE A 157 0.66 -6.86 -26.79
C ILE A 157 2.10 -6.35 -26.84
N THR A 158 2.24 -5.02 -26.82
CA THR A 158 3.52 -4.33 -26.77
C THR A 158 3.58 -3.46 -25.52
N LEU A 159 4.76 -3.37 -24.91
CA LEU A 159 5.00 -2.59 -23.71
C LEU A 159 6.00 -1.48 -24.04
N ASP A 160 5.55 -0.25 -23.97
CA ASP A 160 6.42 0.92 -24.11
C ASP A 160 6.71 1.47 -22.70
N PRO A 161 7.97 1.51 -22.23
CA PRO A 161 8.29 2.05 -20.92
C PRO A 161 7.90 3.52 -20.81
N VAL A 162 7.19 3.86 -19.73
CA VAL A 162 6.95 5.26 -19.37
C VAL A 162 8.13 5.69 -18.49
N PRO A 163 8.90 6.73 -18.89
CA PRO A 163 9.95 7.24 -18.01
C PRO A 163 9.33 7.66 -16.68
N PRO A 164 9.98 7.39 -15.54
CA PRO A 164 9.51 7.98 -14.28
C PRO A 164 9.45 9.49 -14.48
N ASP A 165 8.34 10.12 -14.08
CA ASP A 165 8.19 11.57 -14.21
C ASP A 165 9.35 12.24 -13.48
N VAL A 166 10.33 12.70 -14.26
CA VAL A 166 11.49 13.43 -13.76
C VAL A 166 11.04 14.85 -13.50
N ASP A 167 11.15 15.26 -12.24
CA ASP A 167 10.94 16.62 -11.74
C ASP A 167 11.20 17.68 -12.82
N ALA A 168 10.11 18.30 -13.32
CA ALA A 168 10.22 19.50 -14.12
C ALA A 168 10.62 20.63 -13.16
N GLY A 169 11.93 20.77 -12.93
CA GLY A 169 12.49 21.91 -12.21
C GLY A 169 11.93 23.24 -12.72
N PRO A 170 11.93 24.30 -11.90
CA PRO A 170 11.20 25.52 -12.19
C PRO A 170 11.62 26.09 -13.55
N ARG A 171 10.65 26.18 -14.47
CA ARG A 171 10.83 26.93 -15.71
C ARG A 171 10.99 28.41 -15.32
N SER A 172 12.14 28.95 -15.71
CA SER A 172 12.58 30.33 -15.44
C SER A 172 11.62 31.39 -15.94
#